data_AF-A0A6G4A5Y4-F1
#
_entry.id   AF-A0A6G4A5Y4-F1
#
_cell.length_a   1.000
_cell.length_b   1.000
_cell.length_c   1.000
_cell.angle_alpha   90.00
_cell.angle_beta   90.00
_cell.angle_gamma   90.00
#
_symmetry.space_group_name_H-M   'P 1'
#
loop_
_entity.id
_entity.type
_entity.pdbx_description
1 polymer ?
#
loop_
_entity_poly.entity_id
_entity_poly.type
_entity_poly.pdbx_seq_one_letter_code
_entity_poly.pdbx_strand_id
1 'polypeptide(L)'
;MELDDKLYVRISQLCKEGNALTEKGQFIKAIESYTAALELVPFPKNDWDTSTWIYTALGDTYFHNDDYEMAKSNFYNALNCPDGVSNPFILLRLGQSLFECEELDKAKEYLLRAFMLEGYKIFFSEDDKYFELIKDMI
;
A
#
# COMPACT_ATOMS: atom_id res chain seq x y z
N MET A 1 -12.98 -13.28 4.27
CA MET A 1 -14.02 -13.50 5.30
C MET A 1 -14.94 -12.30 5.35
N GLU A 2 -16.21 -12.46 5.72
CA GLU A 2 -17.17 -11.34 5.77
C GLU A 2 -17.30 -10.78 7.19
N LEU A 3 -17.22 -9.46 7.31
CA LEU A 3 -17.36 -8.72 8.58
C LEU A 3 -18.85 -8.56 8.92
N ASP A 4 -19.16 -8.36 10.21
CA ASP A 4 -20.47 -7.87 10.62
C ASP A 4 -20.79 -6.55 9.91
N ASP A 5 -22.02 -6.42 9.40
CA ASP A 5 -22.45 -5.28 8.58
C ASP A 5 -22.21 -3.92 9.27
N LYS A 6 -22.42 -3.82 10.59
CA LYS A 6 -22.22 -2.56 11.31
C LYS A 6 -20.74 -2.22 11.41
N LEU A 7 -19.91 -3.24 11.65
CA LEU A 7 -18.46 -3.08 11.71
C LEU A 7 -17.91 -2.67 10.34
N TYR A 8 -18.37 -3.33 9.27
CA TYR A 8 -18.00 -2.99 7.90
C TYR A 8 -18.37 -1.54 7.54
N VAL A 9 -19.60 -1.10 7.86
CA VAL A 9 -20.03 0.28 7.63
C VAL A 9 -19.13 1.27 8.36
N ARG A 10 -18.76 1.00 9.63
CA ARG A 10 -17.91 1.89 10.40
C ARG A 10 -16.50 1.98 9.82
N ILE A 11 -15.92 0.85 9.45
CA ILE A 11 -14.60 0.78 8.80
C ILE A 11 -14.64 1.53 7.46
N SER A 12 -15.66 1.30 6.64
CA SER A 12 -15.82 1.97 5.35
C SER A 12 -15.91 3.49 5.50
N GLN A 13 -16.61 3.98 6.53
CA GLN A 13 -16.71 5.41 6.78
C GLN A 13 -15.37 6.04 7.17
N LEU A 14 -14.60 5.37 8.03
CA LEU A 14 -13.25 5.83 8.41
C LEU A 14 -12.29 5.81 7.21
N CYS A 15 -12.37 4.79 6.35
CA CYS A 15 -11.58 4.74 5.12
C CYS A 15 -11.94 5.87 4.16
N LYS A 16 -13.23 6.18 3.99
CA LYS A 16 -13.69 7.31 3.15
C LYS A 16 -13.20 8.65 3.68
N GLU A 17 -13.20 8.82 5.01
CA GLU A 17 -12.64 10.00 5.66
C GLU A 17 -11.13 10.10 5.41
N GLY A 18 -10.39 9.00 5.60
CA GLY A 18 -8.97 8.91 5.27
C GLY A 18 -8.69 9.30 3.82
N ASN A 19 -9.42 8.75 2.85
CA ASN A 19 -9.25 9.07 1.43
C ASN A 19 -9.42 10.56 1.16
N ALA A 20 -10.50 11.16 1.70
CA ALA A 20 -10.78 12.59 1.53
C ALA A 20 -9.74 13.49 2.21
N LEU A 21 -9.04 13.00 3.23
CA LEU A 21 -7.93 13.70 3.88
C LEU A 21 -6.64 13.58 3.07
N THR A 22 -6.34 12.40 2.53
CA THR A 22 -5.19 12.17 1.62
C THR A 22 -5.30 13.03 0.37
N GLU A 23 -6.48 13.11 -0.26
CA GLU A 23 -6.74 14.00 -1.42
C GLU A 23 -6.49 15.48 -1.10
N LYS A 24 -6.60 15.89 0.16
CA LYS A 24 -6.33 17.25 0.64
C LYS A 24 -4.89 17.45 1.14
N GLY A 25 -4.03 16.44 1.03
CA GLY A 25 -2.66 16.45 1.56
C GLY A 25 -2.58 16.44 3.09
N GLN A 26 -3.67 16.10 3.79
CA GLN A 26 -3.71 16.04 5.26
C GLN A 26 -3.29 14.64 5.75
N PHE A 27 -2.07 14.22 5.38
CA PHE A 27 -1.62 12.84 5.53
C PHE A 27 -1.66 12.33 6.96
N ILE A 28 -1.22 13.12 7.94
CA ILE A 28 -1.23 12.71 9.36
C ILE A 28 -2.65 12.37 9.84
N LYS A 29 -3.66 13.18 9.48
CA LYS A 29 -5.06 12.91 9.85
C LYS A 29 -5.64 11.73 9.08
N ALA A 30 -5.23 11.55 7.82
CA ALA A 30 -5.62 10.39 7.03
C ALA A 30 -5.09 9.10 7.68
N ILE A 31 -3.82 9.09 8.10
CA ILE A 31 -3.19 7.99 8.84
C ILE A 31 -3.96 7.68 10.12
N GLU A 32 -4.32 8.69 10.91
CA GLU A 32 -5.16 8.50 12.12
C GLU A 32 -6.49 7.81 11.78
N SER A 33 -7.15 8.25 10.70
CA SER A 33 -8.44 7.70 10.25
C SER A 33 -8.34 6.24 9.80
N TYR A 34 -7.33 5.91 8.98
CA TYR A 34 -7.11 4.53 8.53
C TYR A 34 -6.64 3.62 9.66
N THR A 35 -5.82 4.12 10.59
CA THR A 35 -5.39 3.35 11.76
C THR A 35 -6.58 2.98 12.62
N ALA A 36 -7.49 3.93 12.90
CA ALA A 36 -8.74 3.66 13.60
C ALA A 36 -9.61 2.65 12.84
N ALA A 37 -9.61 2.67 11.50
CA ALA A 37 -10.31 1.67 10.69
C ALA A 37 -9.69 0.28 10.86
N LEU A 38 -8.36 0.18 10.84
CA LEU A 38 -7.62 -1.07 11.00
C LEU A 38 -7.81 -1.69 12.38
N GLU A 39 -7.87 -0.87 13.43
CA GLU A 39 -8.08 -1.32 14.81
C GLU A 39 -9.41 -2.06 14.98
N LEU A 40 -10.44 -1.69 14.21
CA LEU A 40 -11.73 -2.35 14.19
C LEU A 40 -11.71 -3.72 13.49
N VAL A 41 -10.71 -4.01 12.67
CA VAL A 41 -10.60 -5.31 11.99
C VAL A 41 -10.20 -6.39 13.01
N PRO A 42 -10.93 -7.51 13.10
CA PRO A 42 -10.63 -8.60 14.03
C PRO A 42 -9.24 -9.22 13.81
N PHE A 43 -8.70 -9.83 14.86
CA PHE A 43 -7.46 -10.59 14.75
C PHE A 43 -7.71 -12.04 14.27
N PRO A 44 -6.77 -12.62 13.49
CA PRO A 44 -5.58 -11.97 12.95
C PRO A 44 -5.93 -11.08 11.75
N LYS A 45 -5.35 -9.87 11.69
CA LYS A 45 -5.76 -8.83 10.73
C LYS A 45 -5.54 -9.26 9.28
N ASN A 46 -4.50 -10.04 9.03
CA ASN A 46 -4.11 -10.49 7.70
C ASN A 46 -5.02 -11.57 7.08
N ASP A 47 -6.06 -12.02 7.77
CA ASP A 47 -7.05 -12.95 7.19
C ASP A 47 -8.22 -12.20 6.50
N TRP A 48 -8.24 -10.86 6.56
CA TRP A 48 -9.37 -10.05 6.11
C TRP A 48 -9.04 -9.24 4.86
N ASP A 49 -9.89 -9.35 3.83
CA ASP A 49 -9.77 -8.56 2.59
C ASP A 49 -9.78 -7.05 2.87
N THR A 50 -10.56 -6.64 3.87
CA THR A 50 -10.62 -5.24 4.34
C THR A 50 -9.27 -4.74 4.83
N SER A 51 -8.44 -5.60 5.43
CA SER A 51 -7.07 -5.23 5.84
C SER A 51 -6.17 -4.99 4.64
N THR A 52 -6.31 -5.75 3.54
CA THR A 52 -5.54 -5.48 2.30
C THR A 52 -5.74 -4.04 1.87
N TRP A 53 -6.99 -3.57 1.81
CA TRP A 53 -7.33 -2.20 1.44
C TRP A 53 -6.78 -1.18 2.42
N ILE A 54 -6.96 -1.39 3.73
CA ILE A 54 -6.53 -0.42 4.75
C ILE A 54 -5.01 -0.31 4.82
N TYR A 55 -4.29 -1.43 4.83
CA TYR A 55 -2.82 -1.41 4.81
C TYR A 55 -2.27 -0.78 3.53
N THR A 56 -2.90 -1.02 2.38
CA THR A 56 -2.53 -0.37 1.12
C THR A 56 -2.71 1.14 1.21
N ALA A 57 -3.85 1.61 1.73
CA ALA A 57 -4.13 3.04 1.89
C ALA A 57 -3.21 3.72 2.91
N LEU A 58 -2.91 3.05 4.03
CA LEU A 58 -1.91 3.51 5.00
C LEU A 58 -0.54 3.61 4.34
N GLY A 59 -0.09 2.56 3.65
CA GLY A 59 1.19 2.52 2.97
C GLY A 59 1.35 3.66 1.97
N ASP A 60 0.34 3.88 1.13
CA ASP A 60 0.35 4.94 0.12
C ASP A 60 0.33 6.34 0.76
N THR A 61 -0.43 6.51 1.85
CA THR A 61 -0.47 7.76 2.60
C THR A 61 0.87 8.07 3.28
N TYR A 62 1.52 7.06 3.87
CA TYR A 62 2.87 7.20 4.44
C TYR A 62 3.90 7.51 3.36
N PHE A 63 3.80 6.88 2.19
CA PHE A 63 4.67 7.16 1.05
C PHE A 63 4.57 8.62 0.61
N HIS A 64 3.34 9.14 0.47
CA HIS A 64 3.11 10.55 0.15
C HIS A 64 3.47 11.54 1.28
N ASN A 65 3.65 11.04 2.51
CA ASN A 65 4.16 11.79 3.64
C ASN A 65 5.69 11.63 3.81
N ASP A 66 6.38 11.05 2.83
CA ASP A 66 7.82 10.77 2.83
C ASP A 66 8.32 9.87 3.98
N ASP A 67 7.42 9.15 4.65
CA ASP A 67 7.76 8.16 5.68
C ASP A 67 7.83 6.77 5.04
N TYR A 68 8.91 6.53 4.29
CA TYR A 68 9.07 5.34 3.48
C TYR A 68 9.26 4.06 4.30
N GLU A 69 9.76 4.16 5.53
CA GLU A 69 9.86 3.03 6.46
C GLU A 69 8.48 2.53 6.88
N MET A 70 7.58 3.46 7.26
CA MET A 70 6.20 3.11 7.58
C MET A 70 5.42 2.67 6.35
N ALA A 71 5.66 3.29 5.19
CA ALA A 71 5.07 2.88 3.92
C ALA A 71 5.42 1.41 3.61
N LYS A 72 6.72 1.08 3.60
CA LYS A 72 7.25 -0.28 3.42
C LYS A 72 6.62 -1.27 4.39
N SER A 73 6.56 -0.95 5.67
CA SER A 73 5.97 -1.83 6.70
C SER A 73 4.49 -2.14 6.39
N ASN A 74 3.71 -1.11 6.06
CA ASN A 74 2.29 -1.28 5.72
C ASN A 74 2.10 -2.06 4.41
N PHE A 75 2.91 -1.82 3.38
CA PHE A 75 2.81 -2.61 2.15
C PHE A 75 3.23 -4.07 2.35
N TYR A 76 4.18 -4.39 3.23
CA TYR A 76 4.43 -5.78 3.63
C TYR A 76 3.23 -6.40 4.33
N ASN A 77 2.55 -5.67 5.22
CA ASN A 77 1.32 -6.17 5.83
C ASN A 77 0.24 -6.41 4.76
N ALA A 78 0.05 -5.48 3.82
CA ALA A 78 -0.89 -5.62 2.72
C ALA A 78 -0.57 -6.83 1.82
N LEU A 79 0.72 -7.06 1.52
CA LEU A 79 1.20 -8.20 0.75
C LEU A 79 0.84 -9.54 1.39
N ASN A 80 0.81 -9.60 2.74
CA ASN A 80 0.46 -10.77 3.53
C ASN A 80 -1.05 -10.94 3.78
N CYS A 81 -1.88 -9.99 3.32
CA CYS A 81 -3.33 -10.07 3.36
C CYS A 81 -3.89 -10.76 2.09
N PRO A 82 -5.19 -11.11 2.04
CA PRO A 82 -5.78 -11.77 0.88
C PRO A 82 -5.57 -10.95 -0.41
N ASP A 83 -5.23 -11.64 -1.49
CA ASP A 83 -4.90 -11.11 -2.82
C ASP A 83 -3.73 -10.11 -2.89
N GLY A 84 -3.07 -9.82 -1.76
CA GLY A 84 -2.00 -8.83 -1.68
C GLY A 84 -0.78 -9.17 -2.53
N VAL A 85 -0.35 -10.45 -2.52
CA VAL A 85 0.84 -10.94 -3.23
C VAL A 85 0.78 -10.78 -4.76
N SER A 86 -0.44 -10.73 -5.31
CA SER A 86 -0.72 -10.61 -6.74
C SER A 86 -1.24 -9.22 -7.13
N ASN A 87 -1.30 -8.26 -6.20
CA ASN A 87 -1.75 -6.91 -6.49
C ASN A 87 -0.57 -6.07 -7.03
N PRO A 88 -0.60 -5.66 -8.31
CA PRO A 88 0.51 -4.95 -8.93
C PRO A 88 0.78 -3.58 -8.29
N PHE A 89 -0.24 -2.90 -7.78
CA PHE A 89 -0.07 -1.62 -7.10
C PHE A 89 0.67 -1.77 -5.76
N ILE A 90 0.33 -2.80 -4.97
CA ILE A 90 1.05 -3.10 -3.71
C ILE A 90 2.51 -3.44 -4.02
N LEU A 91 2.77 -4.25 -5.05
CA LEU A 91 4.13 -4.62 -5.46
C LEU A 91 4.93 -3.39 -5.91
N LEU A 92 4.33 -2.51 -6.73
CA LEU A 92 4.96 -1.27 -7.16
C LEU A 92 5.34 -0.40 -5.96
N ARG A 93 4.37 -0.03 -5.11
CA ARG A 93 4.61 0.89 -3.99
C ARG A 93 5.52 0.30 -2.92
N LEU A 94 5.49 -1.02 -2.70
CA LEU A 94 6.47 -1.70 -1.86
C LEU A 94 7.88 -1.58 -2.45
N GLY A 95 8.03 -1.83 -3.76
CA GLY A 95 9.29 -1.67 -4.47
C GLY A 95 9.84 -0.24 -4.42
N GLN A 96 8.96 0.76 -4.56
CA GLN A 96 9.32 2.18 -4.46
C GLN A 96 9.74 2.55 -3.03
N SER A 97 9.00 2.13 -2.01
CA SER A 97 9.37 2.33 -0.60
C SER A 97 10.70 1.63 -0.28
N LEU A 98 10.86 0.41 -0.83
CA LEU A 98 12.11 -0.30 -1.13
C LEU A 98 13.29 0.61 -1.44
N PHE A 99 13.14 1.26 -2.58
CA PHE A 99 14.14 2.10 -3.19
C PHE A 99 14.49 3.30 -2.32
N GLU A 100 13.49 4.00 -1.77
CA GLU A 100 13.73 5.16 -0.91
C GLU A 100 14.42 4.79 0.42
N CYS A 101 14.20 3.57 0.91
CA CYS A 101 14.91 3.01 2.06
C CYS A 101 16.31 2.46 1.72
N GLU A 102 16.81 2.66 0.49
CA GLU A 102 18.09 2.15 -0.01
C GLU A 102 18.21 0.60 -0.02
N GLU A 103 17.10 -0.13 0.12
CA GLU A 103 17.06 -1.61 0.06
C GLU A 103 16.93 -2.08 -1.41
N LEU A 104 17.89 -1.68 -2.25
CA LEU A 104 17.79 -1.75 -3.72
C LEU A 104 17.58 -3.16 -4.29
N ASP A 105 18.19 -4.19 -3.69
CA ASP A 105 18.04 -5.56 -4.19
C ASP A 105 16.60 -6.07 -4.04
N LYS A 106 15.96 -5.77 -2.91
CA LYS A 106 14.53 -6.08 -2.71
C LYS A 106 13.64 -5.18 -3.55
N ALA A 107 13.99 -3.90 -3.69
CA ALA A 107 13.26 -2.98 -4.54
C ALA A 107 13.15 -3.53 -5.97
N LYS A 108 14.27 -3.99 -6.55
CA LYS A 108 14.28 -4.63 -7.89
C LYS A 108 13.32 -5.80 -7.98
N GLU A 109 13.31 -6.69 -7.00
CA GLU A 109 12.42 -7.86 -6.99
C GLU A 109 10.95 -7.45 -7.12
N TYR A 110 10.49 -6.53 -6.27
CA TYR A 110 9.08 -6.12 -6.25
C TYR A 110 8.69 -5.28 -7.47
N LEU A 111 9.57 -4.38 -7.91
CA LEU A 111 9.35 -3.58 -9.12
C LEU A 111 9.29 -4.45 -10.39
N LEU A 112 10.15 -5.48 -10.49
CA LEU A 112 10.08 -6.45 -11.59
C LEU A 112 8.79 -7.26 -11.56
N ARG A 113 8.34 -7.71 -10.40
CA ARG A 113 7.05 -8.42 -10.27
C ARG A 113 5.89 -7.55 -10.70
N ALA A 114 5.89 -6.27 -10.31
CA ALA A 114 4.89 -5.30 -10.75
C ALA A 114 4.92 -5.11 -12.28
N PHE A 115 6.12 -4.99 -12.86
CA PHE A 115 6.31 -4.93 -14.31
C PHE A 115 5.83 -6.20 -15.03
N MET A 116 6.07 -7.39 -14.48
CA MET A 116 5.63 -8.64 -15.12
C MET A 116 4.11 -8.76 -15.21
N LEU A 117 3.38 -8.16 -14.26
CA LEU A 117 1.91 -8.19 -14.23
C LEU A 117 1.28 -7.15 -15.15
N GLU A 118 1.82 -5.94 -15.17
CA GLU A 118 1.19 -4.80 -15.85
C GLU A 118 2.03 -4.22 -17.00
N GLY A 119 3.29 -4.59 -17.16
CA GLY A 119 4.22 -3.99 -18.11
C GLY A 119 4.60 -2.55 -17.74
N TYR A 120 5.16 -1.82 -18.70
CA TYR A 120 5.65 -0.45 -18.47
C TYR A 120 4.55 0.55 -18.06
N LYS A 121 3.27 0.29 -18.37
CA LYS A 121 2.15 1.19 -18.03
C LYS A 121 2.00 1.45 -16.53
N ILE A 122 2.46 0.55 -15.67
CA ILE A 122 2.37 0.73 -14.22
C ILE A 122 3.28 1.86 -13.71
N PHE A 123 4.30 2.25 -14.48
CA PHE A 123 5.24 3.31 -14.13
C PHE A 123 4.88 4.69 -14.71
N PHE A 124 3.80 4.82 -15.50
CA PHE A 124 3.50 6.06 -16.24
C PHE A 124 3.31 7.31 -15.38
N SER A 125 2.91 7.16 -14.12
CA SER A 125 2.68 8.27 -13.18
C SER A 125 3.74 8.33 -12.08
N GLU A 126 4.80 7.54 -12.22
CA GLU A 126 5.84 7.37 -11.22
C GLU A 126 7.12 8.09 -11.64
N ASP A 127 8.01 8.36 -10.69
CA ASP A 127 9.34 8.87 -10.99
C ASP A 127 10.13 7.81 -11.79
N ASP A 128 10.77 8.23 -12.88
CA ASP A 128 11.54 7.36 -13.77
C ASP A 128 12.60 6.55 -13.02
N LYS A 129 13.14 7.06 -11.89
CA LYS A 129 14.18 6.38 -11.10
C LYS A 129 13.82 4.95 -10.70
N TYR A 130 12.53 4.65 -10.50
CA TYR A 130 12.08 3.31 -10.14
C TYR A 130 12.14 2.34 -11.32
N PHE A 131 11.72 2.78 -12.51
CA PHE A 131 11.82 1.95 -13.71
C PHE A 131 13.27 1.79 -14.15
N GLU A 132 14.06 2.87 -14.06
CA GLU A 132 15.49 2.88 -14.36
C GLU A 132 16.28 1.85 -13.52
N LEU A 133 15.83 1.56 -12.29
CA LEU A 133 16.44 0.53 -11.44
C LEU A 133 16.36 -0.88 -12.04
N ILE A 134 15.32 -1.17 -12.84
CA ILE A 134 15.01 -2.51 -13.34
C ILE A 134 15.12 -2.66 -14.87
N LYS A 135 15.28 -1.56 -15.61
CA LYS A 135 15.21 -1.56 -17.08
C LYS A 135 16.23 -2.48 -17.79
N ASP A 136 17.38 -2.73 -17.18
CA ASP A 136 18.43 -3.59 -17.76
C ASP A 136 18.19 -5.08 -17.44
N MET A 137 17.13 -5.40 -16.70
CA MET A 137 16.75 -6.75 -16.25
C MET A 137 15.54 -7.33 -17.01
N ILE A 138 14.95 -6.57 -17.93
CA ILE A 138 13.73 -6.90 -18.69
C ILE A 138 14.01 -7.26 -20.15
#